data_AF-A0A3C7W384-F1
#
_entry.id   AF-A0A3C7W384-F1
#
_cell.length_a   1.000
_cell.length_b   1.000
_cell.length_c   1.000
_cell.angle_alpha   90.00
_cell.angle_beta   90.00
_cell.angle_gamma   90.00
#
_symmetry.space_group_name_H-M   'P 1'
#
loop_
_entity.id
_entity.type
_entity.pdbx_description
1 polymer ?
#
loop_
_entity_poly.entity_id
_entity_poly.type
_entity_poly.pdbx_seq_one_letter_code
_entity_poly.pdbx_strand_id
1 'polypeptide(L)'
;LKPRNAERAQPDAWEREQLERFAARAAEGVPGPMLNHGEVVDGRYRYLQAQPVGGVCLVCHGETLDPAVAEAIRTYYPDDRATGYQLGEIRGAITLTAPAEDAGP
;
A
#
# COMPACT_ATOMS: atom_id res chain seq x y z
N LEU A 1 -4.67 0.53 2.97
CA LEU A 1 -6.00 0.07 3.47
C LEU A 1 -5.89 -0.88 4.66
N LYS A 2 -4.97 -1.85 4.69
CA LYS A 2 -4.81 -2.79 5.81
C LYS A 2 -3.36 -2.78 6.37
N PRO A 3 -3.00 -1.84 7.27
CA PRO A 3 -1.63 -1.76 7.78
C PRO A 3 -1.31 -2.91 8.75
N ARG A 4 -0.01 -3.28 8.82
CA ARG A 4 0.50 -4.18 9.87
C ARG A 4 0.84 -3.43 11.15
N ASN A 5 1.47 -2.28 10.99
CA ASN A 5 1.77 -1.36 12.07
C ASN A 5 0.95 -0.09 11.85
N ALA A 6 -0.14 0.06 12.59
CA ALA A 6 -1.06 1.19 12.43
C ALA A 6 -0.40 2.52 12.83
N GLU A 7 0.55 2.52 13.76
CA GLU A 7 1.23 3.75 14.21
C GLU A 7 2.10 4.38 13.11
N ARG A 8 2.55 3.58 12.13
CA ARG A 8 3.51 4.03 11.11
C ARG A 8 2.98 4.02 9.69
N ALA A 9 1.93 3.25 9.42
CA ALA A 9 1.41 3.03 8.06
C ALA A 9 -0.06 3.44 7.93
N GLN A 10 -0.48 4.45 8.69
CA GLN A 10 -1.80 5.06 8.54
C GLN A 10 -1.73 6.13 7.44
N PRO A 11 -2.40 5.93 6.29
CA PRO A 11 -2.44 6.95 5.25
C PRO A 11 -3.26 8.16 5.71
N ASP A 12 -2.86 9.34 5.26
CA ASP A 12 -3.72 10.52 5.35
C ASP A 12 -4.92 10.42 4.37
N ALA A 13 -5.76 11.47 4.33
CA ALA A 13 -6.96 11.47 3.51
C ALA A 13 -6.65 11.36 2.00
N TRP A 14 -5.61 12.05 1.53
CA TRP A 14 -5.23 12.06 0.11
C TRP A 14 -4.59 10.72 -0.29
N GLU A 15 -3.70 10.18 0.55
CA GLU A 15 -3.08 8.87 0.32
C GLU A 15 -4.12 7.75 0.31
N ARG A 16 -5.12 7.83 1.19
CA ARG A 16 -6.24 6.89 1.22
C ARG A 16 -7.02 6.92 -0.08
N GLU A 17 -7.40 8.09 -0.56
CA GLU A 17 -8.15 8.25 -1.81
C GLU A 17 -7.40 7.62 -2.98
N GLN A 18 -6.09 7.91 -3.11
CA GLN A 18 -5.29 7.34 -4.18
C GLN A 18 -5.12 5.82 -4.05
N LEU A 19 -4.95 5.29 -2.82
CA LEU A 19 -4.87 3.86 -2.58
C LEU A 19 -6.18 3.12 -2.94
N GLU A 20 -7.34 3.72 -2.66
CA GLU A 20 -8.65 3.16 -3.02
C GLU A 20 -8.83 3.15 -4.53
N ARG A 21 -8.44 4.23 -5.22
CA ARG A 21 -8.42 4.30 -6.67
C ARG A 21 -7.49 3.26 -7.29
N PHE A 22 -6.30 3.06 -6.72
CA PHE A 22 -5.38 2.02 -7.20
C PHE A 22 -5.94 0.62 -7.01
N ALA A 23 -6.55 0.33 -5.85
CA ALA A 23 -7.19 -0.96 -5.60
C ALA A 23 -8.30 -1.26 -6.61
N ALA A 24 -9.16 -0.29 -6.91
CA ALA A 24 -10.21 -0.43 -7.92
C ALA A 24 -9.64 -0.72 -9.32
N ARG A 25 -8.63 0.06 -9.76
CA ARG A 25 -8.00 -0.14 -11.07
C ARG A 25 -7.24 -1.46 -11.17
N ALA A 26 -6.61 -1.91 -10.08
CA ALA A 26 -5.97 -3.22 -10.04
C ALA A 26 -7.00 -4.36 -10.18
N ALA A 27 -8.18 -4.21 -9.57
CA ALA A 27 -9.29 -5.16 -9.73
C ALA A 27 -9.84 -5.18 -11.18
N GLU A 28 -9.69 -4.09 -11.93
CA GLU A 28 -9.99 -4.02 -13.37
C GLU A 28 -8.85 -4.57 -14.26
N GLY A 29 -7.76 -5.07 -13.66
CA GLY A 29 -6.65 -5.68 -14.37
C GLY A 29 -5.53 -4.71 -14.79
N VAL A 30 -5.56 -3.46 -14.32
CA VAL A 30 -4.43 -2.55 -14.55
C VAL A 30 -3.20 -3.05 -13.77
N PRO A 31 -2.04 -3.26 -14.41
CA PRO A 31 -0.85 -3.73 -13.72
C PRO A 31 -0.44 -2.79 -12.59
N GLY A 32 -0.30 -3.32 -11.37
CA GLY A 32 0.06 -2.56 -10.18
C GLY A 32 1.28 -1.62 -10.33
N PRO A 33 2.37 -2.01 -11.02
CA PRO A 33 3.50 -1.11 -11.24
C PRO A 33 3.16 0.15 -12.05
N MET A 34 2.09 0.13 -12.86
CA MET A 34 1.61 1.29 -13.63
C MET A 34 0.70 2.21 -12.82
N LEU A 35 0.33 1.82 -11.60
CA LEU A 35 -0.54 2.62 -10.73
C LEU A 35 0.31 3.57 -9.89
N ASN A 36 0.39 4.80 -10.38
CA ASN A 36 0.96 5.92 -9.64
C ASN A 36 0.14 7.18 -9.86
N HIS A 37 0.37 8.18 -9.02
CA HIS A 37 -0.28 9.48 -9.11
C HIS A 37 0.64 10.53 -8.49
N GLY A 38 0.74 11.70 -9.13
CA GLY A 38 1.49 12.83 -8.60
C GLY A 38 0.78 14.14 -8.88
N GLU A 39 0.75 15.03 -7.89
CA GLU A 39 0.11 16.34 -7.98
C GLU A 39 0.66 17.32 -6.95
N VAL A 40 0.36 18.60 -7.11
CA VAL A 40 0.68 19.62 -6.10
C VAL A 40 -0.51 19.79 -5.15
N VAL A 41 -0.30 19.50 -3.87
CA VAL A 41 -1.28 19.69 -2.79
C VAL A 41 -0.67 20.68 -1.80
N ASP A 42 -1.40 21.78 -1.51
CA ASP A 42 -0.97 22.81 -0.56
C ASP A 42 0.45 23.34 -0.79
N GLY A 43 0.82 23.56 -2.07
CA GLY A 43 2.12 24.08 -2.45
C GLY A 43 3.28 23.08 -2.34
N ARG A 44 3.00 21.79 -2.14
CA ARG A 44 3.99 20.71 -2.16
C ARG A 44 3.65 19.68 -3.23
N TYR A 45 4.66 19.21 -3.95
CA TYR A 45 4.48 18.07 -4.83
C TYR A 45 4.38 16.79 -4.01
N ARG A 46 3.33 16.01 -4.24
CA ARG A 46 3.12 14.70 -3.65
C ARG A 46 3.10 13.65 -4.74
N TYR A 47 3.68 12.49 -4.46
CA TYR A 47 3.70 11.36 -5.38
C TYR A 47 3.44 10.04 -4.63
N LEU A 48 2.62 9.18 -5.23
CA LEU A 48 2.32 7.84 -4.76
C LEU A 48 2.62 6.82 -5.85
N GLN A 49 3.38 5.79 -5.49
CA GLN A 49 3.57 4.59 -6.30
C GLN A 49 2.94 3.40 -5.60
N ALA A 50 1.99 2.73 -6.25
CA ALA A 50 1.35 1.54 -5.69
C ALA A 50 2.36 0.41 -5.46
N GLN A 51 2.15 -0.33 -4.37
CA GLN A 51 2.88 -1.53 -4.01
C GLN A 51 1.97 -2.75 -4.22
N PRO A 52 2.04 -3.42 -5.38
CA PRO A 52 1.27 -4.64 -5.62
C PRO A 52 1.85 -5.83 -4.85
N VAL A 53 0.98 -6.78 -4.52
CA VAL A 53 1.33 -8.06 -3.92
C VAL A 53 1.98 -8.95 -4.97
N GLY A 54 3.23 -9.33 -4.75
CA GLY A 54 3.93 -10.37 -5.50
C GLY A 54 3.91 -11.72 -4.78
N GLY A 55 4.44 -12.77 -5.42
CA GLY A 55 4.42 -14.13 -4.86
C GLY A 55 5.07 -14.25 -3.48
N VAL A 56 6.24 -13.63 -3.27
CA VAL A 56 6.93 -13.64 -1.96
C VAL A 56 6.13 -12.94 -0.86
N CYS A 57 5.31 -11.95 -1.20
CA CYS A 57 4.51 -11.21 -0.24
C CYS A 57 3.46 -12.12 0.42
N LEU A 58 2.94 -13.10 -0.32
CA LEU A 58 1.86 -13.99 0.13
C LEU A 58 2.28 -14.91 1.28
N VAL A 59 3.59 -15.13 1.48
CA VAL A 59 4.11 -15.92 2.62
C VAL A 59 3.64 -15.36 3.97
N CYS A 60 3.50 -14.04 4.08
CA CYS A 60 3.13 -13.35 5.33
C CYS A 60 1.84 -12.52 5.22
N HIS A 61 1.33 -12.32 4.00
CA HIS A 61 0.19 -11.46 3.71
C HIS A 61 -0.95 -12.19 3.01
N GLY A 62 -0.78 -13.45 2.62
CA GLY A 62 -1.79 -14.23 1.89
C GLY A 62 -3.03 -14.60 2.70
N GLU A 63 -3.99 -15.24 2.03
CA GLU A 63 -5.20 -15.81 2.64
C GLU A 63 -4.89 -17.03 3.52
N THR A 64 -3.85 -17.80 3.17
CA THR A 64 -3.39 -18.96 3.92
C THR A 64 -1.94 -18.74 4.32
N LEU A 65 -1.67 -18.83 5.62
CA LEU A 65 -0.34 -18.66 6.20
C LEU A 65 0.09 -19.95 6.89
N ASP A 66 1.39 -20.20 6.89
CA ASP A 66 1.97 -21.23 7.76
C ASP A 66 1.63 -20.93 9.24
N PRO A 67 1.26 -21.94 10.05
CA PRO A 67 0.88 -21.73 11.44
C PRO A 67 1.93 -20.98 12.28
N ALA A 68 3.23 -21.23 12.05
CA ALA A 68 4.30 -20.55 12.77
C ALA A 68 4.42 -19.07 12.37
N VAL A 69 4.21 -18.75 11.09
CA VAL A 69 4.15 -17.37 10.61
C VAL A 69 2.94 -16.64 11.20
N ALA A 70 1.77 -17.27 11.18
CA ALA A 70 0.56 -16.69 11.75
C ALA A 70 0.70 -16.42 13.26
N GLU A 71 1.33 -17.34 14.00
CA GLU A 71 1.60 -17.17 15.43
C GLU A 71 2.60 -16.03 15.71
N ALA A 72 3.68 -15.95 14.93
CA ALA A 72 4.63 -14.84 15.04
C ALA A 72 3.95 -13.49 14.76
N ILE A 73 3.09 -13.41 13.73
CA ILE A 73 2.35 -12.19 13.43
C ILE A 73 1.45 -11.81 14.61
N ARG A 74 0.66 -12.73 15.16
CA ARG A 74 -0.22 -12.43 16.32
C ARG A 74 0.56 -11.97 17.54
N THR A 75 1.72 -12.58 17.81
CA THR A 75 2.55 -12.25 18.97
C THR A 75 3.14 -10.85 18.88
N TYR A 76 3.70 -10.49 17.71
CA TYR A 76 4.43 -9.23 17.55
C TYR A 76 3.58 -8.07 17.00
N TYR A 77 2.44 -8.38 16.39
CA TYR A 77 1.54 -7.43 15.74
C TYR A 77 0.07 -7.77 16.09
N PRO A 78 -0.36 -7.59 17.35
CA PRO A 78 -1.71 -7.96 17.81
C PRO A 78 -2.83 -7.22 17.05
N ASP A 79 -2.55 -6.02 16.54
CA ASP A 79 -3.48 -5.21 15.74
C ASP A 79 -3.27 -5.35 14.22
N ASP A 80 -2.55 -6.39 13.77
CA ASP A 80 -2.29 -6.61 12.36
C ASP A 80 -3.59 -6.72 11.55
N ARG A 81 -3.63 -6.03 10.41
CA ARG A 81 -4.71 -6.17 9.42
C ARG A 81 -4.21 -6.67 8.07
N ALA A 82 -2.90 -6.85 7.91
CA ALA A 82 -2.26 -7.02 6.62
C ALA A 82 -2.23 -8.47 6.09
N THR A 83 -3.27 -9.25 6.30
CA THR A 83 -3.41 -10.63 5.77
C THR A 83 -4.62 -10.74 4.85
N GLY A 84 -4.79 -11.89 4.21
CA GLY A 84 -5.92 -12.11 3.29
C GLY A 84 -5.74 -11.46 1.93
N TYR A 85 -4.50 -11.24 1.49
CA TYR A 85 -4.20 -10.70 0.17
C TYR A 85 -4.09 -11.79 -0.90
N GLN A 86 -4.40 -11.42 -2.14
CA GLN A 86 -4.22 -12.21 -3.34
C GLN A 86 -3.17 -11.59 -4.27
N LEU A 87 -2.65 -12.39 -5.21
CA LEU A 87 -1.63 -11.93 -6.16
C LEU A 87 -2.16 -10.77 -7.01
N GLY A 88 -1.39 -9.68 -7.10
CA GLY A 88 -1.75 -8.50 -7.87
C GLY A 88 -2.59 -7.46 -7.13
N GLU A 89 -3.16 -7.78 -5.97
CA GLU A 89 -3.84 -6.79 -5.13
C GLU A 89 -2.89 -5.70 -4.64
N ILE A 90 -3.44 -4.54 -4.26
CA ILE A 90 -2.66 -3.42 -3.75
C ILE A 90 -2.47 -3.54 -2.23
N ARG A 91 -1.23 -3.87 -1.82
CA ARG A 91 -0.85 -3.97 -0.41
C ARG A 91 -0.78 -2.60 0.26
N GLY A 92 -0.32 -1.60 -0.48
CA GLY A 92 -0.05 -0.25 -0.01
C GLY A 92 0.56 0.59 -1.12
N ALA A 93 1.32 1.61 -0.74
CA ALA A 93 2.07 2.45 -1.66
C ALA A 93 3.31 3.01 -0.97
N ILE A 94 4.27 3.47 -1.77
CA ILE A 94 5.36 4.33 -1.33
C ILE A 94 4.96 5.77 -1.66
N THR A 95 5.10 6.66 -0.68
CA THR A 95 4.72 8.07 -0.74
C THR A 95 5.94 8.97 -0.63
N LEU A 96 5.94 10.06 -1.38
CA LEU A 96 6.97 11.09 -1.43
C LEU A 96 6.28 12.45 -1.34
N THR A 97 6.88 13.39 -0.61
CA THR A 97 6.46 14.81 -0.60
C THR A 97 7.69 15.71 -0.72
N ALA A 98 7.70 16.58 -1.73
CA ALA A 98 8.79 17.50 -2.04
C ALA A 98 8.27 18.96 -2.17
N PRO A 99 9.14 19.97 -2.13
CA PRO A 99 8.79 21.33 -2.56
C PRO A 99 8.21 21.32 -3.98
N ALA A 100 7.22 22.17 -4.26
CA ALA A 100 6.60 22.22 -5.60
C ALA A 100 7.53 22.76 -6.69
N GLU A 101 8.54 23.56 -6.32
CA GLU A 101 9.55 24.11 -7.24
C GLU A 101 10.54 23.06 -7.77
N ASP A 102 10.69 21.93 -7.06
CA ASP A 102 11.52 20.80 -7.46
C ASP A 102 10.77 19.78 -8.34
N ALA A 103 9.45 19.97 -8.53
CA ALA A 103 8.68 19.25 -9.52
C ALA A 103 8.98 19.89 -10.88
N GLY A 104 10.08 19.48 -11.50
CA GLY A 104 10.42 19.86 -12.88
C GLY A 104 9.26 19.62 -13.86
N PRO A 105 9.35 20.16 -15.08
CA PRO A 105 8.28 20.08 -16.08
C PRO A 105 7.87 18.64 -16.42
#